data_AF-A0A6J1WRR5-F1
#
_entry.id   AF-A0A6J1WRR5-F1
#
_cell.length_a   1.000
_cell.length_b   1.000
_cell.length_c   1.000
_cell.angle_alpha   90.00
_cell.angle_beta   90.00
_cell.angle_gamma   90.00
#
_symmetry.space_group_name_H-M   'P 1'
#
loop_
_entity.id
_entity.type
_entity.pdbx_description
1 polymer ?
#
loop_
_entity_poly.entity_id
_entity_poly.type
_entity_poly.pdbx_seq_one_letter_code
_entity_poly.pdbx_strand_id
1 'polypeptide(L)'
;MTKPDSRDFEERYNACFVDFAIKTAAGLIIGSMMGSFFLKGIRKWPMYIGGGIGFGMAYTNCENSLNNFLLSMDPKVCVIK
;
A
#
# COMPACT_ATOMS: atom_id res chain seq x y z
N MET A 1 -3.58 21.15 -23.47
CA MET A 1 -3.76 20.50 -22.15
C MET A 1 -4.40 19.15 -22.39
N THR A 2 -3.59 18.11 -22.52
CA THR A 2 -4.04 16.72 -22.67
C THR A 2 -4.58 16.27 -21.32
N LYS A 3 -5.84 15.82 -21.25
CA LYS A 3 -6.36 15.16 -20.03
C LYS A 3 -5.45 13.94 -19.78
N PRO A 4 -4.85 13.80 -18.58
CA PRO A 4 -4.09 12.59 -18.28
C PRO A 4 -5.04 11.39 -18.43
N ASP A 5 -4.57 10.32 -19.06
CA ASP A 5 -5.34 9.08 -19.19
C ASP A 5 -5.56 8.51 -17.78
N SER A 6 -6.77 8.70 -17.26
CA SER A 6 -7.11 8.35 -15.88
C SER A 6 -7.25 6.84 -15.67
N ARG A 7 -7.29 6.04 -16.75
CA ARG A 7 -7.54 4.60 -16.66
C ARG A 7 -6.37 3.85 -16.04
N ASP A 8 -5.14 4.19 -16.43
CA ASP A 8 -3.93 3.60 -15.85
C ASP A 8 -3.72 4.03 -14.38
N PHE A 9 -4.06 5.27 -14.05
CA PHE A 9 -4.00 5.77 -12.68
C PHE A 9 -5.00 5.03 -11.78
N GLU A 10 -6.26 4.91 -12.23
CA GLU A 10 -7.34 4.27 -11.50
C GLU A 10 -7.04 2.78 -11.26
N GLU A 11 -6.50 2.09 -12.26
CA GLU A 11 -6.11 0.68 -12.12
C GLU A 11 -5.00 0.48 -11.08
N ARG A 12 -3.94 1.30 -11.12
CA ARG A 12 -2.83 1.22 -10.15
C ARG A 12 -3.28 1.60 -8.74
N TYR A 13 -4.12 2.61 -8.61
CA TYR A 13 -4.69 3.02 -7.34
C TYR A 13 -5.57 1.91 -6.74
N ASN A 14 -6.44 1.31 -7.54
CA ASN A 14 -7.28 0.20 -7.11
C ASN A 14 -6.45 -1.02 -6.69
N ALA A 15 -5.41 -1.38 -7.45
CA ALA A 15 -4.50 -2.46 -7.09
C ALA A 15 -3.78 -2.19 -5.76
N CYS A 16 -3.35 -0.96 -5.53
CA CYS A 16 -2.76 -0.54 -4.26
C CYS A 16 -3.74 -0.66 -3.09
N PHE A 17 -4.98 -0.20 -3.27
CA PHE A 17 -6.01 -0.28 -2.23
C PHE A 17 -6.32 -1.74 -1.85
N VAL A 18 -6.37 -2.63 -2.84
CA VAL A 18 -6.55 -4.06 -2.63
C VAL A 18 -5.36 -4.69 -1.92
N ASP A 19 -4.12 -4.41 -2.36
CA ASP A 19 -2.90 -4.94 -1.72
C ASP A 19 -2.80 -4.51 -0.25
N PHE A 20 -3.19 -3.27 0.04
CA PHE A 20 -3.25 -2.72 1.38
C PHE A 20 -4.27 -3.43 2.26
N ALA A 21 -5.51 -3.56 1.77
CA ALA A 21 -6.56 -4.29 2.47
C ALA A 21 -6.12 -5.73 2.78
N ILE A 22 -5.51 -6.41 1.81
CA ILE A 22 -5.04 -7.79 1.96
C ILE A 22 -3.90 -7.88 2.97
N LYS A 23 -2.84 -7.07 2.85
CA LYS A 23 -1.68 -7.14 3.75
C LYS A 23 -1.99 -6.74 5.17
N THR A 24 -2.81 -5.71 5.36
CA THR A 24 -3.26 -5.30 6.69
C THR A 24 -4.17 -6.38 7.28
N ALA A 25 -5.14 -6.91 6.54
CA ALA A 25 -6.01 -7.98 7.02
C ALA A 25 -5.22 -9.26 7.36
N ALA A 26 -4.29 -9.67 6.51
CA ALA A 26 -3.41 -10.82 6.77
C ALA A 26 -2.59 -10.60 8.05
N GLY A 27 -1.98 -9.43 8.22
CA GLY A 27 -1.23 -9.07 9.43
C GLY A 27 -2.09 -9.07 10.70
N LEU A 28 -3.35 -8.60 10.61
CA LEU A 28 -4.30 -8.62 11.72
C LEU A 28 -4.74 -10.05 12.08
N ILE A 29 -5.04 -10.90 11.09
CA ILE A 29 -5.44 -12.30 11.31
C ILE A 29 -4.30 -13.08 11.96
N ILE A 30 -3.09 -12.99 11.40
CA ILE A 30 -1.90 -13.67 11.92
C ILE A 30 -1.56 -13.15 13.31
N GLY A 31 -1.57 -11.83 13.51
CA GLY A 31 -1.31 -11.22 14.82
C GLY A 31 -2.36 -11.56 15.87
N SER A 32 -3.63 -11.73 15.46
CA SER A 32 -4.70 -12.20 16.33
C SER A 32 -4.49 -13.66 16.74
N MET A 33 -4.18 -14.55 15.79
CA MET A 33 -3.93 -15.97 16.08
C MET A 33 -2.70 -16.16 17.00
N MET A 34 -1.62 -15.43 16.75
CA MET A 34 -0.43 -15.43 17.62
C MET A 34 -0.72 -14.88 19.02
N GLY A 35 -1.49 -13.78 19.11
CA GLY A 35 -1.87 -13.18 20.39
C GLY A 35 -2.70 -14.13 21.25
N SER A 36 -3.60 -14.91 20.64
CA SER A 36 -4.44 -15.89 21.33
C SER A 36 -3.68 -17.16 21.75
N PHE A 37 -2.68 -17.61 20.98
CA PHE A 37 -2.01 -18.89 21.22
C PHE A 37 -0.80 -18.79 22.17
N PHE A 38 0.00 -17.72 22.08
CA PHE A 38 1.27 -17.63 22.81
C PHE A 38 1.21 -16.80 24.11
N LEU A 39 0.23 -15.91 24.27
CA LEU A 39 0.18 -14.99 25.40
C LEU A 39 -1.14 -15.19 26.15
N LYS A 40 -1.06 -15.93 27.26
CA LYS A 40 -2.18 -16.29 28.16
C LYS A 40 -2.85 -15.10 28.87
N GLY A 41 -2.66 -13.87 28.35
CA GLY A 41 -3.19 -12.62 28.87
C GLY A 41 -3.18 -11.53 27.80
N ILE A 42 -4.35 -11.29 27.19
CA ILE A 42 -4.84 -10.07 26.50
C ILE A 42 -3.77 -9.02 26.11
N ARG A 43 -2.80 -9.37 25.27
CA ARG A 43 -1.94 -8.37 24.63
C ARG A 43 -2.29 -8.36 23.15
N LYS A 44 -3.17 -7.41 22.77
CA LYS A 44 -3.53 -7.11 21.36
C LYS A 44 -2.36 -6.51 20.56
N TRP A 45 -1.22 -6.28 21.20
CA TRP A 45 -0.02 -5.71 20.60
C TRP A 45 0.49 -6.44 19.34
N PRO A 46 0.48 -7.78 19.23
CA PRO A 46 0.88 -8.49 18.02
C PRO A 46 -0.06 -8.23 16.85
N MET A 47 -1.36 -8.03 17.11
CA MET A 47 -2.33 -7.64 16.10
C MET A 47 -2.02 -6.25 15.54
N TYR A 48 -1.79 -5.27 16.41
CA TYR A 48 -1.43 -3.91 15.97
C TYR A 48 -0.10 -3.87 15.23
N ILE A 49 0.90 -4.63 15.66
CA ILE A 49 2.20 -4.73 14.97
C ILE A 49 2.05 -5.42 13.62
N GLY A 50 1.38 -6.58 13.57
CA GLY A 50 1.17 -7.31 12.33
C GLY A 50 0.42 -6.47 11.30
N GLY A 51 -0.65 -5.79 11.73
CA GLY A 51 -1.40 -4.86 10.89
C GLY A 51 -0.57 -3.65 10.45
N GLY A 52 0.20 -3.03 11.35
CA GLY A 52 1.04 -1.87 11.06
C GLY A 52 2.20 -2.18 10.11
N ILE A 53 2.84 -3.35 10.24
CA ILE A 53 3.87 -3.81 9.31
C ILE A 53 3.27 -4.05 7.91
N GLY A 54 2.13 -4.73 7.82
CA GLY A 54 1.45 -4.96 6.55
C GLY A 54 1.03 -3.66 5.86
N PHE A 55 0.51 -2.70 6.64
CA PHE A 55 0.16 -1.35 6.19
C PHE A 55 1.39 -0.62 5.63
N GLY A 56 2.50 -0.60 6.37
CA GLY A 56 3.70 0.11 5.98
C GLY A 56 4.27 -0.41 4.66
N MET A 57 4.37 -1.73 4.49
CA MET A 57 4.86 -2.33 3.25
C MET A 57 3.94 -2.04 2.04
N ALA A 58 2.63 -2.09 2.25
CA ALA A 58 1.67 -1.77 1.20
C ALA A 58 1.77 -0.29 0.78
N TYR A 59 1.91 0.62 1.76
CA TYR A 59 2.09 2.04 1.51
C TYR A 59 3.36 2.32 0.69
N THR A 60 4.51 1.77 1.07
CA THR A 60 5.77 1.98 0.33
C THR A 60 5.72 1.44 -1.10
N ASN A 61 5.05 0.30 -1.31
CA ASN A 61 4.88 -0.27 -2.64
C ASN A 61 3.97 0.59 -3.52
N CYS A 62 2.89 1.10 -2.92
CA CYS A 62 1.94 1.98 -3.58
C CYS A 62 2.56 3.32 -3.98
N GLU A 63 3.25 3.97 -3.04
CA GLU A 63 3.96 5.23 -3.28
C GLU A 63 4.96 5.08 -4.43
N ASN A 64 5.75 4.00 -4.43
CA ASN A 64 6.69 3.74 -5.51
C ASN A 64 5.97 3.51 -6.85
N SER A 65 4.88 2.75 -6.90
CA SER A 65 4.13 2.49 -8.14
C SER A 65 3.48 3.75 -8.72
N LEU A 66 2.89 4.59 -7.86
CA LEU A 66 2.27 5.86 -8.21
C LEU A 66 3.32 6.89 -8.66
N ASN A 67 4.42 7.04 -7.91
CA ASN A 67 5.49 7.98 -8.28
C ASN A 67 6.12 7.60 -9.62
N ASN A 68 6.37 6.32 -9.89
CA ASN A 68 6.87 5.88 -11.19
C ASN A 68 5.90 6.21 -12.33
N PHE A 69 4.60 6.08 -12.09
CA PHE A 69 3.59 6.45 -13.07
C PHE A 69 3.53 7.97 -13.31
N LEU A 70 3.51 8.76 -12.24
CA LEU A 70 3.46 10.22 -12.31
C LEU A 70 4.71 10.80 -13.01
N LEU A 71 5.91 10.28 -12.70
CA LEU A 71 7.16 10.70 -13.35
C LEU A 71 7.22 10.31 -14.83
N SER A 72 6.55 9.21 -15.23
CA SER A 72 6.47 8.82 -16.65
C SER A 72 5.51 9.69 -17.46
N MET A 73 4.55 10.33 -16.80
CA MET A 73 3.61 11.25 -17.42
C MET A 73 4.12 12.69 -17.50
N ASP A 74 5.18 13.04 -16.77
CA ASP A 74 5.80 14.37 -16.85
C ASP A 74 6.41 14.53 -18.26
N PRO A 75 5.78 15.31 -19.17
CA PRO A 75 6.35 15.51 -20.49
C PRO A 75 7.58 16.35 -20.25
N LYS A 76 8.78 15.75 -20.32
CA LYS A 76 10.05 16.47 -20.19
C LYS A 76 9.93 17.77 -20.95
N VAL A 77 9.83 18.86 -20.20
CA VAL A 77 9.61 20.21 -20.71
C VAL A 77 10.64 20.40 -21.82
N CYS A 78 10.13 20.56 -23.04
CA CYS A 78 10.95 20.67 -24.23
C CYS A 78 12.04 21.70 -23.96
N VAL A 79 13.30 21.29 -24.11
CA VAL A 79 14.43 22.22 -24.18
C VAL A 79 14.21 23.05 -25.44
N ILE A 80 13.69 24.27 -25.27
CA ILE A 80 13.70 25.29 -26.32
C ILE A 80 15.16 25.68 -26.49
N LYS A 81 15.74 25.26 -27.61
CA LYS A 81 17.06 25.68 -28.06
C LYS A 81 17.02 27.09 -28.61
#